data_AF-A0A919PJ68-F1
#
_entry.id   AF-A0A919PJ68-F1
#
_cell.length_a   1.000
_cell.length_b   1.000
_cell.length_c   1.000
_cell.angle_alpha   90.00
_cell.angle_beta   90.00
_cell.angle_gamma   90.00
#
_symmetry.space_group_name_H-M   'P 1'
#
loop_
_entity.id
_entity.type
_entity.pdbx_description
1 polymer ?
#
loop_
_entity_poly.entity_id
_entity_poly.type
_entity_poly.pdbx_seq_one_letter_code
_entity_poly.pdbx_strand_id
1 'polypeptide(L)'
;MTEAATTSPALPDLSAYTLHRTVAAANLDGAAVPRLSAEFLHRPVGERTASIGRYRYGDAYVLLAWGWTDEEHCSFSSVLGGDGAWSAPQPGCPQFSLLRAGDEVTGVQLHDGTGGVVECRDGVVSRQRPDCR
;
A
#
# COMPACT_ATOMS: atom_id res chain seq x y z
N MET A 1 2.16 13.86 -34.19
CA MET A 1 1.63 13.97 -32.81
C MET A 1 1.68 12.57 -32.24
N THR A 2 2.72 12.27 -31.47
CA THR A 2 2.91 10.92 -30.90
C THR A 2 2.25 10.94 -29.53
N GLU A 3 1.20 10.14 -29.38
CA GLU A 3 0.53 9.89 -28.11
C GLU A 3 1.57 9.43 -27.07
N ALA A 4 1.60 10.13 -25.93
CA ALA A 4 2.32 9.66 -24.77
C ALA A 4 1.65 8.36 -24.33
N ALA A 5 2.29 7.22 -24.59
CA ALA A 5 1.94 5.97 -23.92
C ALA A 5 2.11 6.21 -22.43
N THR A 6 1.00 6.45 -21.72
CA THR A 6 0.93 6.47 -20.27
C THR A 6 1.26 5.05 -19.81
N THR A 7 2.55 4.74 -19.73
CA THR A 7 3.03 3.47 -19.22
C THR A 7 2.73 3.52 -17.72
N SER A 8 1.66 2.87 -17.28
CA SER A 8 1.46 2.61 -15.85
C SER A 8 2.78 2.05 -15.31
N PRO A 9 3.30 2.58 -14.20
CA PRO A 9 4.55 2.08 -13.67
C PRO A 9 4.40 0.60 -13.35
N ALA A 10 5.47 -0.17 -13.57
CA ALA A 10 5.51 -1.55 -13.12
C ALA A 10 5.63 -1.60 -11.59
N LEU A 11 5.22 -2.72 -10.99
CA LEU A 11 5.55 -3.00 -9.59
C LEU A 11 7.07 -2.97 -9.40
N PRO A 12 7.58 -2.39 -8.30
CA PRO A 12 9.01 -2.35 -8.06
C PRO A 12 9.56 -3.75 -7.78
N ASP A 13 10.72 -4.06 -8.37
CA ASP A 13 11.50 -5.24 -8.01
C ASP A 13 12.13 -5.04 -6.62
N LEU A 14 11.55 -5.70 -5.61
CA LEU A 14 11.99 -5.59 -4.22
C LEU A 14 13.39 -6.15 -3.98
N SER A 15 13.91 -7.03 -4.86
CA SER A 15 15.25 -7.60 -4.71
C SER A 15 16.36 -6.57 -4.91
N ALA A 16 16.05 -5.46 -5.59
CA ALA A 16 16.95 -4.34 -5.78
C ALA A 16 17.02 -3.39 -4.57
N TYR A 17 16.22 -3.62 -3.52
CA TYR A 17 16.13 -2.76 -2.35
C TYR A 17 16.68 -3.44 -1.09
N THR A 18 17.19 -2.64 -0.17
CA THR A 18 17.64 -3.11 1.15
C THR A 18 16.69 -2.62 2.23
N LEU A 19 16.37 -3.47 3.22
CA LEU A 19 15.57 -3.09 4.38
C LEU A 19 16.27 -1.94 5.12
N HIS A 20 15.57 -0.82 5.28
CA HIS A 20 16.04 0.33 6.04
C HIS A 20 15.51 0.32 7.47
N ARG A 21 14.20 0.08 7.65
CA ARG A 21 13.58 -0.02 8.98
C ARG A 21 12.26 -0.79 8.94
N THR A 22 11.82 -1.24 10.11
CA THR A 22 10.50 -1.88 10.32
C THR A 22 9.73 -1.13 11.39
N VAL A 23 8.42 -1.00 11.19
CA VAL A 23 7.47 -0.41 12.14
C VAL A 23 6.40 -1.46 12.44
N ALA A 24 6.34 -1.91 13.70
CA ALA A 24 5.44 -3.00 14.10
C ALA A 24 3.96 -2.57 14.22
N ALA A 25 3.72 -1.30 14.57
CA ALA A 25 2.40 -0.69 14.63
C ALA A 25 2.38 0.50 13.67
N ALA A 26 2.10 0.23 12.40
CA ALA A 26 2.06 1.26 11.37
C ALA A 26 0.80 2.12 11.52
N ASN A 27 0.98 3.42 11.31
CA ASN A 27 -0.10 4.39 11.32
C ASN A 27 -0.52 4.71 9.89
N LEU A 28 -1.82 4.91 9.68
CA LEU A 28 -2.38 5.49 8.47
C LEU A 28 -3.12 6.77 8.85
N ASP A 29 -2.70 7.89 8.26
CA ASP A 29 -3.20 9.24 8.58
C ASP A 29 -3.24 9.54 10.09
N GLY A 30 -2.11 9.28 10.77
CA GLY A 30 -1.96 9.51 12.20
C GLY A 30 -2.67 8.50 13.12
N ALA A 31 -3.48 7.58 12.58
CA ALA A 31 -4.17 6.56 13.36
C ALA A 31 -3.44 5.22 13.30
N ALA A 32 -3.16 4.63 14.47
CA ALA A 32 -2.61 3.29 14.55
C ALA A 32 -3.65 2.26 14.11
N VAL A 33 -3.30 1.42 13.15
CA VAL A 33 -4.17 0.31 12.72
C VAL A 33 -3.69 -0.96 13.41
N PRO A 34 -4.54 -1.63 14.22
CA PRO A 34 -4.15 -2.87 14.89
C PRO A 34 -3.63 -3.90 13.91
N ARG A 35 -2.52 -4.58 14.25
CA ARG A 35 -1.88 -5.62 13.43
C ARG A 35 -1.30 -5.17 12.08
N LEU A 36 -1.34 -3.88 11.77
CA LEU A 36 -0.67 -3.35 10.60
C LEU A 36 0.80 -3.09 10.95
N SER A 37 1.70 -3.66 10.15
CA SER A 37 3.13 -3.41 10.22
C SER A 37 3.64 -2.92 8.86
N ALA A 38 4.76 -2.21 8.86
CA ALA A 38 5.37 -1.68 7.65
C ALA A 38 6.88 -1.93 7.65
N GLU A 39 7.42 -2.30 6.50
CA GLU A 39 8.85 -2.33 6.22
C GLU A 39 9.15 -1.23 5.21
N PHE A 40 10.16 -0.42 5.49
CA PHE A 40 10.63 0.61 4.57
C PHE A 40 11.95 0.13 3.98
N LEU A 41 12.00 0.00 2.66
CA LEU A 41 13.17 -0.45 1.91
C LEU A 41 13.69 0.67 1.03
N HIS A 42 15.01 0.81 0.96
CA HIS A 42 15.67 1.87 0.20
C HIS A 42 16.58 1.30 -0.89
N ARG A 43 16.71 2.07 -1.97
CA ARG A 43 17.69 1.84 -3.04
C ARG A 43 18.27 3.18 -3.52
N PRO A 44 19.61 3.36 -3.51
CA PRO A 44 20.22 4.55 -4.10
C PRO A 44 20.05 4.54 -5.63
N VAL A 45 19.72 5.70 -6.20
CA VAL A 45 19.56 5.92 -7.65
C VAL A 45 20.18 7.28 -8.00
N GLY A 46 21.46 7.26 -8.41
CA GLY A 46 22.24 8.49 -8.56
C GLY A 46 22.31 9.25 -7.24
N GLU A 47 21.92 10.53 -7.28
CA GLU A 47 21.89 11.42 -6.10
C GLU A 47 20.63 11.27 -5.23
N ARG A 48 19.65 10.45 -5.66
CA ARG A 48 18.36 10.29 -4.95
C ARG A 48 18.27 8.90 -4.33
N THR A 49 17.39 8.75 -3.33
CA THR A 49 17.08 7.46 -2.73
C THR A 49 15.62 7.09 -3.01
N ALA A 50 15.42 6.01 -3.75
CA ALA A 50 14.09 5.44 -3.94
C ALA A 50 13.68 4.71 -2.65
N SER A 51 12.41 4.87 -2.25
CA SER A 51 11.85 4.26 -1.04
C SER A 51 10.59 3.45 -1.36
N ILE A 52 10.43 2.33 -0.68
CA ILE A 52 9.24 1.47 -0.73
C ILE A 52 8.76 1.19 0.68
N GLY A 53 7.52 1.55 0.98
CA GLY A 53 6.76 1.03 2.11
C GLY A 53 6.02 -0.25 1.72
N ARG A 54 6.37 -1.36 2.35
CA ARG A 54 5.68 -2.66 2.24
C ARG A 54 4.88 -2.91 3.51
N TYR A 55 3.57 -3.00 3.38
CA TYR A 55 2.65 -3.11 4.51
C TYR A 55 2.09 -4.52 4.61
N ARG A 56 2.04 -5.01 5.85
CA ARG A 56 1.55 -6.33 6.21
C ARG A 56 0.50 -6.22 7.30
N TYR A 57 -0.65 -6.84 7.09
CA TYR A 57 -1.69 -6.99 8.11
C TYR A 57 -1.65 -8.41 8.66
N GLY A 58 -1.25 -8.55 9.92
CA GLY A 58 -0.87 -9.86 10.47
C GLY A 58 0.30 -10.45 9.66
N ASP A 59 0.07 -11.58 9.00
CA ASP A 59 1.07 -12.25 8.16
C ASP A 59 0.91 -12.03 6.66
N ALA A 60 -0.15 -11.34 6.23
CA ALA A 60 -0.46 -11.11 4.81
C ALA A 60 0.01 -9.73 4.34
N TYR A 61 0.75 -9.67 3.24
CA TYR A 61 1.03 -8.39 2.57
C TYR A 61 -0.25 -7.85 1.97
N VAL A 62 -0.46 -6.54 2.09
CA VAL A 62 -1.72 -5.90 1.66
C VAL A 62 -1.50 -4.67 0.81
N LEU A 63 -0.33 -4.02 0.92
CA LEU A 63 -0.08 -2.75 0.26
C LEU A 63 1.42 -2.56 0.00
N LEU A 64 1.73 -2.02 -1.18
CA LEU A 64 3.00 -1.40 -1.53
C LEU A 64 2.74 0.07 -1.83
N ALA A 65 3.59 0.94 -1.31
CA ALA A 65 3.63 2.35 -1.69
C ALA A 65 5.10 2.75 -1.91
N TRP A 66 5.40 3.46 -2.98
CA TRP A 66 6.77 3.81 -3.34
C TRP A 66 6.89 5.20 -3.94
N GLY A 67 8.11 5.72 -3.86
CA GLY A 67 8.48 7.04 -4.34
C GLY A 67 9.91 7.33 -3.94
N TRP A 68 10.16 8.56 -3.52
CA TRP A 68 11.48 9.03 -3.14
C TRP A 68 11.52 9.49 -1.68
N THR A 69 12.65 9.32 -1.00
CA THR A 69 12.79 9.72 0.40
C THR A 69 12.75 11.23 0.63
N ASP A 70 12.99 12.01 -0.43
CA ASP A 70 12.96 13.48 -0.45
C ASP A 70 11.57 14.03 -0.83
N GLU A 71 10.57 13.17 -1.04
CA GLU A 71 9.19 13.55 -1.32
C GLU A 71 8.28 13.28 -0.11
N GLU A 72 7.34 14.20 0.16
CA GLU A 72 6.37 14.07 1.25
C GLU A 72 5.34 12.96 0.98
N HIS A 73 5.05 12.71 -0.30
CA HIS A 73 4.01 11.77 -0.72
C HIS A 73 4.59 10.65 -1.57
N CYS A 74 3.94 9.49 -1.49
CA CYS A 74 4.29 8.37 -2.36
C CYS A 74 3.97 8.75 -3.81
N SER A 75 4.88 8.45 -4.73
CA SER A 75 4.62 8.65 -6.16
C SER A 75 3.57 7.65 -6.67
N PHE A 76 3.57 6.42 -6.14
CA PHE A 76 2.64 5.36 -6.53
C PHE A 76 2.32 4.40 -5.39
N SER A 77 1.23 3.65 -5.54
CA SER A 77 0.81 2.57 -4.65
C SER A 77 0.13 1.42 -5.39
N SER A 78 0.09 0.24 -4.77
CA SER A 78 -0.60 -0.95 -5.26
C SER A 78 -1.09 -1.80 -4.08
N VAL A 79 -2.29 -2.35 -4.19
CA VAL A 79 -2.95 -3.13 -3.13
C VAL A 79 -2.97 -4.60 -3.55
N LEU A 80 -2.65 -5.51 -2.62
CA LEU A 80 -2.75 -6.94 -2.87
C LEU A 80 -4.20 -7.39 -2.71
N GLY A 81 -4.83 -7.79 -3.81
CA GLY A 81 -6.18 -8.35 -3.80
C GLY A 81 -6.25 -9.69 -3.07
N GLY A 82 -7.46 -10.07 -2.63
CA GLY A 82 -7.70 -11.36 -1.99
C GLY A 82 -7.51 -12.59 -2.91
N ASP A 83 -7.34 -12.38 -4.21
CA ASP A 83 -6.91 -13.38 -5.21
C ASP A 83 -5.39 -13.60 -5.20
N GLY A 84 -4.65 -12.88 -4.36
CA GLY A 84 -3.20 -12.91 -4.31
C GLY A 84 -2.54 -12.15 -5.46
N ALA A 85 -3.29 -11.35 -6.22
CA ALA A 85 -2.77 -10.52 -7.29
C ALA A 85 -2.68 -9.05 -6.86
N TRP A 86 -1.54 -8.42 -7.15
CA TRP A 86 -1.36 -6.99 -6.96
C TRP A 86 -2.22 -6.21 -7.95
N SER A 87 -2.89 -5.16 -7.48
CA SER A 87 -3.58 -4.22 -8.36
C SER A 87 -2.58 -3.48 -9.25
N ALA A 88 -3.06 -2.97 -10.38
CA ALA A 88 -2.24 -2.09 -11.21
C ALA A 88 -1.78 -0.87 -10.37
N PRO A 89 -0.52 -0.43 -10.51
CA PRO A 89 -0.04 0.74 -9.78
C PRO A 89 -0.89 1.99 -10.00
N GLN A 90 -1.30 2.60 -8.90
CA GLN A 90 -2.08 3.84 -8.86
C GLN A 90 -1.17 5.01 -8.53
N PRO A 91 -1.36 6.19 -9.16
CA PRO A 91 -0.61 7.39 -8.81
C PRO A 91 -0.97 7.87 -7.39
N GLY A 92 0.04 8.27 -6.63
CA GLY A 92 -0.10 8.82 -5.29
C GLY A 92 -0.13 7.79 -4.16
N CYS A 93 -0.41 8.33 -2.97
CA CYS A 93 -0.62 7.55 -1.75
C CYS A 93 -1.84 6.61 -1.88
N PRO A 94 -1.85 5.49 -1.15
CA PRO A 94 -2.98 4.57 -1.16
C PRO A 94 -4.26 5.27 -0.69
N GLN A 95 -5.37 4.93 -1.33
CA GLN A 95 -6.69 5.28 -0.84
C GLN A 95 -7.14 4.24 0.17
N PHE A 96 -7.63 4.70 1.33
CA PHE A 96 -8.10 3.82 2.40
C PHE A 96 -9.21 4.46 3.22
N SER A 97 -9.98 3.61 3.89
CA SER A 97 -10.95 4.00 4.92
C SER A 97 -10.62 3.29 6.21
N LEU A 98 -10.59 4.00 7.34
CA LEU A 98 -10.41 3.39 8.66
C LEU A 98 -11.73 2.76 9.13
N LEU A 99 -11.67 1.52 9.56
CA LEU A 99 -12.80 0.84 10.19
C LEU A 99 -12.79 1.18 11.68
N ARG A 100 -13.95 1.58 12.20
CA ARG A 100 -14.07 2.04 13.59
C ARG A 100 -15.24 1.39 14.31
N ALA A 101 -15.08 1.16 15.61
CA ALA A 101 -16.15 0.82 16.54
C ALA A 101 -16.20 1.91 17.62
N GLY A 102 -17.09 2.88 17.46
CA GLY A 102 -16.99 4.14 18.21
C GLY A 102 -15.73 4.90 17.79
N ASP A 103 -14.92 5.33 18.77
CA ASP A 103 -13.67 6.05 18.51
C ASP A 103 -12.47 5.14 18.23
N GLU A 104 -12.61 3.84 18.51
CA GLU A 104 -11.54 2.85 18.35
C GLU A 104 -11.38 2.42 16.89
N VAL A 105 -10.14 2.47 16.37
CA VAL A 105 -9.79 1.90 15.06
C VAL A 105 -9.66 0.39 15.19
N THR A 106 -10.48 -0.34 14.46
CA THR A 106 -10.53 -1.82 14.48
C THR A 106 -9.92 -2.44 13.23
N GLY A 107 -9.67 -1.65 12.18
CA GLY A 107 -9.10 -2.13 10.93
C GLY A 107 -9.01 -1.05 9.85
N VAL A 108 -8.78 -1.50 8.62
CA VAL A 108 -8.67 -0.63 7.44
C VAL A 108 -9.24 -1.31 6.21
N GLN A 109 -9.87 -0.53 5.34
CA GLN A 109 -10.21 -0.89 3.97
C GLN A 109 -9.23 -0.20 3.02
N LEU A 110 -8.58 -0.96 2.14
CA LEU A 110 -7.68 -0.47 1.11
C LEU A 110 -8.39 -0.53 -0.24
N HIS A 111 -8.33 0.54 -1.01
CA HIS A 111 -8.96 0.62 -2.34
C HIS A 111 -7.93 0.32 -3.42
N ASP A 112 -8.26 -0.58 -4.34
CA ASP A 112 -7.33 -1.03 -5.39
C ASP A 112 -7.24 -0.06 -6.60
N GLY A 113 -8.01 1.04 -6.57
CA GLY A 113 -8.11 2.03 -7.64
C GLY A 113 -9.07 1.66 -8.78
N THR A 114 -9.57 0.42 -8.80
CA THR A 114 -10.50 -0.10 -9.82
C THR A 114 -11.92 -0.35 -9.30
N GLY A 115 -12.18 0.05 -8.04
CA GLY A 115 -13.44 -0.18 -7.35
C GLY A 115 -13.46 -1.43 -6.46
N GLY A 116 -12.40 -2.22 -6.43
CA GLY A 116 -12.24 -3.29 -5.46
C GLY A 116 -11.73 -2.79 -4.12
N VAL A 117 -12.19 -3.45 -3.05
CA VAL A 117 -11.82 -3.12 -1.67
C VAL A 117 -11.24 -4.35 -0.98
N VAL A 118 -10.12 -4.17 -0.30
CA VAL A 118 -9.49 -5.16 0.58
C VAL A 118 -9.68 -4.70 2.02
N GLU A 119 -10.50 -5.44 2.77
CA GLU A 119 -10.77 -5.19 4.18
C GLU A 119 -9.79 -5.98 5.05
N CYS A 120 -9.20 -5.30 6.02
CA CYS A 120 -8.26 -5.85 7.00
C CYS A 120 -8.80 -5.58 8.40
N ARG A 121 -9.36 -6.60 9.05
CA ARG A 121 -10.01 -6.48 10.37
C ARG A 121 -9.93 -7.80 11.14
N ASP A 122 -9.83 -7.72 12.47
CA ASP A 122 -9.89 -8.88 13.37
C ASP A 122 -8.89 -10.00 13.00
N GLY A 123 -7.75 -9.63 12.41
CA GLY A 123 -6.73 -10.57 11.94
C GLY A 123 -7.04 -11.28 10.63
N VAL A 124 -8.11 -10.89 9.95
CA VAL A 124 -8.55 -11.42 8.65
C VAL A 124 -8.34 -10.37 7.58
N VAL A 125 -7.87 -10.81 6.42
CA VAL A 125 -7.87 -10.03 5.18
C VAL A 125 -8.94 -10.62 4.26
N SER A 126 -9.93 -9.83 3.90
CA SER A 126 -11.06 -10.24 3.06
C SER A 126 -11.26 -9.25 1.91
N ARG A 127 -11.63 -9.74 0.72
CA ARG A 127 -11.99 -8.87 -0.40
C ARG A 127 -13.49 -8.63 -0.39
N GLN A 128 -13.89 -7.37 -0.39
CA GLN A 128 -15.25 -7.00 -0.78
C GLN A 128 -15.24 -6.76 -2.29
N ARG A 129 -16.06 -7.52 -3.03
CA ARG A 129 -16.30 -7.23 -4.44
C ARG A 129 -17.22 -6.00 -4.50
N PRO A 130 -16.99 -5.04 -5.41
CA PRO A 130 -18.04 -4.10 -5.77
C PRO A 130 -19.21 -4.96 -6.27
N ASP A 131 -20.36 -4.75 -5.66
CA ASP A 131 -21.51 -5.64 -5.75
C ASP A 131 -21.76 -6.14 -7.19
N CYS A 132 -21.80 -7.47 -7.39
CA CYS A 132 -22.55 -8.04 -8.52
C CYS A 132 -24.02 -7.73 -8.26
N ARG A 133 -24.49 -6.58 -8.76
CA ARG A 133 -25.91 -6.24 -8.79
C ARG A 133 -26.52 -6.60 -10.13
#